data_AF-A0A0A8WVF3-F1
#
_entry.id   AF-A0A0A8WVF3-F1
#
_cell.length_a   1.000
_cell.length_b   1.000
_cell.length_c   1.000
_cell.angle_alpha   90.00
_cell.angle_beta   90.00
_cell.angle_gamma   90.00
#
_symmetry.space_group_name_H-M   'P 1'
#
loop_
_entity.id
_entity.type
_entity.pdbx_description
1 polymer ?
#
loop_
_entity_poly.entity_id
_entity_poly.type
_entity_poly.pdbx_seq_one_letter_code
_entity_poly.pdbx_strand_id
1 'polypeptide(L)'
;MKEFAGFRIRFAIVVTLLLVAAAYIYFHNDITVPTSRPLTNFPVQLGSWAMSGESFMSDAVLGKLKPTDYLSRSYDNGKEGRVTLYIGYHGGGKDGGEIHSPKNCLPGSGWNEVKSSKRAIDVAGERVNSVWTVYQKGDRKELFVYWFQVMGKSVDNEYSLKISEIINSAVYRRRDAAFIRISVPFEADESTAIRKGELFAKDVYPLLKNYLPS
;
A
#
# COMPACT_ATOMS: atom_id res chain seq x y z
N MET A 1 19.42 -28.76 -41.19
CA MET A 1 18.48 -29.61 -40.41
C MET A 1 18.50 -29.35 -38.90
N LYS A 2 19.68 -29.20 -38.24
CA LYS A 2 19.75 -28.96 -36.78
C LYS A 2 19.09 -27.65 -36.33
N GLU A 3 19.18 -26.56 -37.11
CA GLU A 3 18.55 -25.27 -36.75
C GLU A 3 17.02 -25.30 -36.79
N PHE A 4 16.44 -25.98 -37.77
CA PHE A 4 14.98 -26.18 -37.87
C PHE A 4 14.42 -26.99 -36.69
N ALA A 5 15.16 -27.98 -36.20
CA ALA A 5 14.77 -28.76 -35.03
C ALA A 5 14.83 -27.92 -33.74
N GLY A 6 15.88 -27.10 -33.57
CA GLY A 6 16.00 -26.17 -32.44
C GLY A 6 14.89 -25.11 -32.42
N PHE A 7 14.50 -24.59 -33.59
CA PHE A 7 13.37 -23.66 -33.72
C PHE A 7 12.04 -24.31 -33.32
N ARG A 8 11.75 -25.53 -33.79
CA ARG A 8 10.52 -26.27 -33.44
C ARG A 8 10.44 -26.61 -31.95
N ILE A 9 11.56 -26.96 -31.31
CA ILE A 9 11.60 -27.23 -29.87
C ILE A 9 11.33 -25.95 -29.07
N ARG A 10 12.01 -24.83 -29.41
CA ARG A 10 11.77 -23.54 -28.74
C ARG A 10 10.32 -23.09 -28.90
N PHE A 11 9.76 -23.23 -30.10
CA PHE A 11 8.36 -22.90 -30.36
C PHE A 11 7.40 -23.77 -29.54
N ALA A 12 7.61 -25.08 -29.50
CA ALA A 12 6.79 -26.00 -28.70
C ALA A 12 6.86 -25.67 -27.20
N ILE A 13 8.03 -25.32 -26.67
CA ILE A 13 8.21 -24.89 -25.28
C ILE A 13 7.39 -23.62 -25.01
N VAL A 14 7.49 -22.59 -25.86
CA VAL A 14 6.73 -21.34 -25.69
C VAL A 14 5.23 -21.59 -25.75
N VAL A 15 4.74 -22.36 -26.72
CA VAL A 15 3.32 -22.71 -26.83
C VAL A 15 2.85 -23.47 -25.59
N THR A 16 3.64 -24.42 -25.10
CA THR A 16 3.31 -25.18 -23.87
C THR A 16 3.23 -24.26 -22.67
N LEU A 17 4.20 -23.35 -22.48
CA LEU A 17 4.18 -22.37 -21.38
C LEU A 17 2.95 -21.46 -21.44
N LEU A 18 2.59 -20.99 -22.64
CA LEU A 18 1.39 -20.16 -22.83
C LEU A 18 0.10 -20.93 -22.53
N LEU A 19 0.00 -22.20 -22.96
CA LEU A 19 -1.16 -23.04 -22.65
C LEU A 19 -1.29 -23.32 -21.16
N VAL A 20 -0.18 -23.61 -20.47
CA VAL A 20 -0.16 -23.80 -19.01
C VAL A 20 -0.56 -22.51 -18.30
N ALA A 21 -0.04 -21.36 -18.71
CA ALA A 21 -0.43 -20.07 -18.15
C ALA A 21 -1.90 -19.76 -18.38
N ALA A 22 -2.43 -20.02 -19.58
CA ALA A 22 -3.83 -19.81 -19.90
C ALA A 22 -4.75 -20.73 -19.09
N ALA A 23 -4.40 -22.02 -18.96
CA ALA A 23 -5.11 -22.97 -18.13
C ALA A 23 -5.10 -22.55 -16.66
N TYR A 24 -3.94 -22.12 -16.14
CA TYR A 24 -3.83 -21.59 -14.79
C TYR A 24 -4.76 -20.39 -14.60
N ILE A 25 -4.70 -19.38 -15.46
CA ILE A 25 -5.56 -18.19 -15.37
C ILE A 25 -7.05 -18.56 -15.42
N TYR A 26 -7.43 -19.54 -16.25
CA TYR A 26 -8.81 -19.96 -16.42
C TYR A 26 -9.36 -20.72 -15.20
N PHE A 27 -8.59 -21.66 -14.66
CA PHE A 27 -9.04 -22.53 -13.57
C PHE A 27 -8.74 -21.95 -12.17
N HIS A 28 -7.73 -21.08 -12.05
CA HIS A 28 -7.34 -20.50 -10.78
C HIS A 28 -8.34 -19.41 -10.35
N ASN A 29 -8.76 -19.50 -9.09
CA ASN A 29 -9.60 -18.48 -8.47
C ASN A 29 -9.06 -18.17 -7.08
N ASP A 30 -8.68 -16.92 -6.88
CA ASP A 30 -8.32 -16.40 -5.57
C ASP A 30 -9.57 -16.19 -4.71
N ILE A 31 -9.42 -16.42 -3.41
CA ILE A 31 -10.42 -16.05 -2.41
C ILE A 31 -10.34 -14.53 -2.14
N THR A 32 -11.48 -13.93 -1.83
CA THR A 32 -11.49 -12.57 -1.30
C THR A 32 -11.31 -12.63 0.21
N VAL A 33 -10.31 -11.93 0.71
CA VAL A 33 -10.01 -11.88 2.14
C VAL A 33 -10.54 -10.56 2.70
N PRO A 34 -11.42 -10.58 3.72
CA PRO A 34 -11.85 -9.36 4.38
C PRO A 34 -10.77 -8.84 5.34
N THR A 35 -10.93 -7.60 5.81
CA THR A 35 -10.16 -7.09 6.95
C THR A 35 -10.44 -7.94 8.19
N SER A 36 -9.44 -8.13 9.04
CA SER A 36 -9.59 -8.85 10.33
C SER A 36 -10.61 -8.15 11.24
N ARG A 37 -10.72 -6.82 11.10
CA ARG A 37 -11.73 -5.97 11.73
C ARG A 37 -12.05 -4.81 10.77
N PRO A 38 -13.30 -4.32 10.73
CA PRO A 38 -13.65 -3.15 9.92
C PRO A 38 -12.74 -1.96 10.24
N LEU A 39 -12.20 -1.30 9.21
CA LEU A 39 -11.35 -0.12 9.39
C LEU A 39 -12.12 1.07 9.95
N THR A 40 -13.46 1.09 9.83
CA THR A 40 -14.32 2.06 10.53
C THR A 40 -14.14 2.01 12.04
N ASN A 41 -13.77 0.85 12.60
CA ASN A 41 -13.55 0.65 14.03
C ASN A 41 -12.11 0.99 14.47
N PHE A 42 -11.27 1.53 13.57
CA PHE A 42 -9.92 1.93 13.93
C PHE A 42 -9.95 2.92 15.11
N PRO A 43 -8.98 2.89 16.05
CA PRO A 43 -9.11 3.65 17.28
C PRO A 43 -9.10 5.16 17.02
N VAL A 44 -9.95 5.88 17.75
CA VAL A 44 -9.95 7.37 17.76
C VAL A 44 -8.81 7.95 18.59
N GLN A 45 -8.14 7.12 19.39
CA GLN A 45 -6.97 7.47 20.19
C GLN A 45 -5.84 6.47 19.88
N LEU A 46 -4.67 6.99 19.47
CA LEU A 46 -3.46 6.21 19.15
C LEU A 46 -2.30 6.76 19.98
N GLY A 47 -2.01 6.17 21.14
CA GLY A 47 -0.99 6.72 22.04
C GLY A 47 -1.33 8.16 22.44
N SER A 48 -0.48 9.12 22.05
CA SER A 48 -0.70 10.56 22.28
C SER A 48 -1.58 11.27 21.25
N TRP A 49 -1.96 10.57 20.17
CA TRP A 49 -2.66 11.12 19.03
C TRP A 49 -4.18 10.93 19.15
N ALA A 50 -4.92 12.03 19.19
CA ALA A 50 -6.38 12.03 19.15
C ALA A 50 -6.88 12.31 17.74
N MET A 51 -7.92 11.60 17.31
CA MET A 51 -8.56 11.85 16.04
C MET A 51 -9.11 13.27 16.00
N SER A 52 -8.71 14.04 14.98
CA SER A 52 -9.15 15.42 14.75
C SER A 52 -10.06 15.57 13.53
N GLY A 53 -10.20 14.51 12.72
CA GLY A 53 -11.15 14.50 11.60
C GLY A 53 -11.15 13.17 10.82
N GLU A 54 -12.20 12.96 10.04
CA GLU A 54 -12.35 11.85 9.09
C GLU A 54 -12.79 12.40 7.75
N SER A 55 -12.23 11.86 6.67
CA SER A 55 -12.60 12.19 5.31
C SER A 55 -13.16 10.96 4.62
N PHE A 56 -14.24 11.13 3.88
CA PHE A 56 -14.84 10.07 3.08
C PHE A 56 -14.57 10.32 1.61
N MET A 57 -14.28 9.26 0.87
CA MET A 57 -14.14 9.32 -0.58
C MET A 57 -15.53 9.41 -1.22
N SER A 58 -15.63 10.12 -2.34
CA SER A 58 -16.86 10.13 -3.13
C SER A 58 -17.09 8.80 -3.82
N ASP A 59 -18.34 8.49 -4.15
CA ASP A 59 -18.71 7.26 -4.87
C ASP A 59 -17.97 7.12 -6.20
N ALA A 60 -17.68 8.24 -6.89
CA ALA A 60 -16.90 8.23 -8.11
C ALA A 60 -15.44 7.77 -7.89
N VAL A 61 -14.84 8.11 -6.75
CA VAL A 61 -13.50 7.64 -6.38
C VAL A 61 -13.54 6.18 -5.96
N LEU A 62 -14.54 5.79 -5.15
CA LEU A 62 -14.73 4.39 -4.73
C LEU A 62 -15.02 3.46 -5.91
N GLY A 63 -15.80 3.89 -6.90
CA GLY A 63 -16.05 3.12 -8.11
C GLY A 63 -14.81 2.88 -8.98
N LYS A 64 -13.78 3.72 -8.84
CA LYS A 64 -12.48 3.57 -9.54
C LYS A 64 -11.48 2.76 -8.72
N LEU A 65 -11.26 3.14 -7.46
CA LEU A 65 -10.27 2.50 -6.60
C LEU A 65 -10.74 1.12 -6.12
N LYS A 66 -12.05 0.93 -5.95
CA LYS A 66 -12.69 -0.31 -5.49
C LYS A 66 -11.95 -0.99 -4.33
N PRO A 67 -11.61 -0.26 -3.24
CA PRO A 67 -11.06 -0.89 -2.06
C PRO A 67 -12.12 -1.80 -1.43
N THR A 68 -11.69 -2.89 -0.82
CA THR A 68 -12.56 -3.73 0.01
C THR A 68 -12.93 -3.02 1.31
N ASP A 69 -11.98 -2.27 1.87
CA ASP A 69 -12.18 -1.42 3.05
C ASP A 69 -11.18 -0.26 2.99
N TYR A 70 -11.52 0.90 3.55
CA TYR A 70 -10.59 2.02 3.61
C TYR A 70 -10.79 2.90 4.84
N LEU A 71 -9.74 3.66 5.16
CA LEU A 71 -9.73 4.67 6.22
C LEU A 71 -9.02 5.91 5.73
N SER A 72 -9.56 7.09 6.03
CA SER A 72 -8.85 8.37 5.86
C SER A 72 -9.14 9.27 7.04
N ARG A 73 -8.21 9.33 8.01
CA ARG A 73 -8.38 10.06 9.26
C ARG A 73 -7.21 10.97 9.55
N SER A 74 -7.50 12.14 10.10
CA SER A 74 -6.50 13.03 10.67
C SER A 74 -6.41 12.83 12.18
N TYR A 75 -5.19 12.84 12.70
CA TYR A 75 -4.90 12.78 14.12
C TYR A 75 -4.03 13.97 14.51
N ASP A 76 -4.21 14.44 15.73
CA ASP A 76 -3.46 15.56 16.31
C ASP A 76 -3.08 15.19 17.75
N ASN A 77 -1.86 15.54 18.16
CA ASN A 77 -1.38 15.32 19.52
C ASN A 77 -1.12 16.64 20.27
N GLY A 78 -1.50 17.79 19.69
CA GLY A 78 -1.34 19.13 20.26
C GLY A 78 0.11 19.62 20.40
N LYS A 79 1.10 18.75 20.22
CA LYS A 79 2.54 19.05 20.38
C LYS A 79 3.26 19.09 19.04
N GLU A 80 3.18 17.99 18.30
CA GLU A 80 3.78 17.84 16.98
C GLU A 80 2.83 18.35 15.88
N GLY A 81 1.53 18.48 16.17
CA GLY A 81 0.51 18.94 15.22
C GLY A 81 -0.03 17.82 14.33
N ARG A 82 -0.90 18.17 13.37
CA ARG A 82 -1.70 17.19 12.60
C ARG A 82 -0.88 16.25 11.70
N VAL A 83 -1.34 15.01 11.61
CA VAL A 83 -0.97 14.00 10.61
C VAL A 83 -2.23 13.36 10.02
N THR A 84 -2.16 12.86 8.80
CA THR A 84 -3.28 12.14 8.17
C THR A 84 -2.87 10.71 7.84
N LEU A 85 -3.65 9.74 8.31
CA LEU A 85 -3.53 8.32 8.02
C LEU A 85 -4.51 7.94 6.91
N TYR A 86 -4.00 7.34 5.85
CA TYR A 86 -4.79 6.64 4.85
C TYR A 86 -4.45 5.15 4.86
N ILE A 87 -5.48 4.31 4.88
CA ILE A 87 -5.37 2.86 4.68
C ILE A 87 -6.33 2.50 3.54
N GLY A 88 -5.81 1.94 2.45
CA GLY A 88 -6.63 1.33 1.40
C GLY A 88 -6.38 -0.17 1.38
N TYR A 89 -7.37 -0.97 1.78
CA TYR A 89 -7.26 -2.43 1.81
C TYR A 89 -7.98 -3.06 0.62
N HIS A 90 -7.31 -3.98 -0.06
CA HIS A 90 -7.84 -4.72 -1.20
C HIS A 90 -7.78 -6.20 -0.87
N GLY A 91 -8.93 -6.86 -0.77
CA GLY A 91 -9.06 -8.26 -0.40
C GLY A 91 -8.70 -9.26 -1.50
N GLY A 92 -8.23 -8.80 -2.66
CA GLY A 92 -7.77 -9.67 -3.76
C GLY A 92 -8.87 -10.30 -4.63
N GLY A 93 -10.14 -9.92 -4.44
CA GLY A 93 -11.27 -10.40 -5.26
C GLY A 93 -11.18 -10.02 -6.74
N LYS A 94 -12.04 -10.62 -7.58
CA LYS A 94 -12.08 -10.35 -9.03
C LYS A 94 -12.41 -8.90 -9.38
N ASP A 95 -13.25 -8.27 -8.57
CA ASP A 95 -13.71 -6.89 -8.77
C ASP A 95 -12.88 -5.85 -7.99
N GLY A 96 -11.84 -6.28 -7.26
CA GLY A 96 -10.96 -5.38 -6.52
C GLY A 96 -10.14 -4.49 -7.45
N GLY A 97 -9.97 -3.22 -7.09
CA GLY A 97 -9.09 -2.32 -7.83
C GLY A 97 -7.62 -2.65 -7.62
N GLU A 98 -6.76 -2.03 -8.43
CA GLU A 98 -5.31 -2.15 -8.26
C GLU A 98 -4.79 -1.20 -7.18
N ILE A 99 -3.78 -1.65 -6.43
CA ILE A 99 -3.04 -0.82 -5.49
C ILE A 99 -1.84 -0.21 -6.21
N HIS A 100 -1.64 1.10 -6.06
CA HIS A 100 -0.48 1.80 -6.58
C HIS A 100 0.06 2.82 -5.56
N SER A 101 1.34 3.17 -5.69
CA SER A 101 1.94 4.21 -4.86
C SER A 101 1.45 5.62 -5.25
N PRO A 102 1.76 6.64 -4.44
CA PRO A 102 1.41 8.02 -4.76
C PRO A 102 2.03 8.55 -6.06
N LYS A 103 3.09 7.91 -6.57
CA LYS A 103 3.77 8.28 -7.82
C LYS A 103 2.83 8.26 -9.03
N ASN A 104 1.79 7.44 -8.99
CA ASN A 104 0.87 7.28 -10.12
C ASN A 104 -0.31 8.25 -10.06
N CYS A 105 -0.69 8.76 -8.88
CA CYS A 105 -1.87 9.62 -8.72
C CYS A 105 -1.57 11.09 -8.45
N LEU A 106 -0.51 11.35 -7.70
CA LEU A 106 -0.18 12.71 -7.26
C LEU A 106 0.22 13.64 -8.40
N PRO A 107 1.03 13.21 -9.39
CA PRO A 107 1.39 14.06 -10.54
C PRO A 107 0.16 14.55 -11.31
N GLY A 108 -0.83 13.68 -11.54
CA GLY A 108 -2.08 14.05 -12.21
C GLY A 108 -2.93 15.07 -11.44
N SER A 109 -2.68 15.24 -10.14
CA SER A 109 -3.33 16.23 -9.28
C SER A 109 -2.47 17.49 -9.06
N GLY A 110 -1.36 17.63 -9.79
CA GLY A 110 -0.45 18.78 -9.72
C GLY A 110 0.55 18.76 -8.57
N TRP A 111 0.78 17.59 -7.96
CA TRP A 111 1.82 17.41 -6.94
C TRP A 111 3.10 16.87 -7.57
N ASN A 112 4.24 17.46 -7.24
CA ASN A 112 5.54 17.06 -7.76
C ASN A 112 6.38 16.39 -6.67
N GLU A 113 7.00 15.26 -6.98
CA GLU A 113 7.96 14.60 -6.08
C GLU A 113 9.25 15.40 -6.05
N VAL A 114 9.63 15.90 -4.86
CA VAL A 114 10.85 16.70 -4.65
C VAL A 114 12.02 15.82 -4.23
N LYS A 115 11.75 14.84 -3.38
CA LYS A 115 12.77 13.97 -2.78
C LYS A 115 12.14 12.66 -2.37
N SER A 116 12.84 11.55 -2.59
CA SER A 116 12.36 10.20 -2.26
C SER A 116 13.48 9.37 -1.66
N SER A 117 13.20 8.62 -0.59
CA SER A 117 14.15 7.70 0.02
C SER A 117 13.45 6.49 0.60
N LYS A 118 14.06 5.31 0.49
CA LYS A 118 13.62 4.11 1.20
C LYS A 118 14.23 4.13 2.60
N ARG A 119 13.42 3.88 3.62
CA ARG A 119 13.86 3.80 5.02
C ARG A 119 13.13 2.66 5.71
N ALA A 120 13.82 2.06 6.67
CA ALA A 120 13.21 1.12 7.57
C ALA A 120 12.85 1.80 8.88
N ILE A 121 11.70 1.44 9.44
CA ILE A 121 11.27 1.86 10.77
C ILE A 121 11.32 0.64 11.66
N ASP A 122 12.15 0.67 12.70
CA ASP A 122 12.20 -0.40 13.69
C ASP A 122 11.12 -0.13 14.74
N VAL A 123 10.14 -1.02 14.84
CA VAL A 123 8.95 -0.89 15.70
C VAL A 123 8.52 -2.26 16.24
N ALA A 124 8.31 -2.36 17.54
CA ALA A 124 7.87 -3.58 18.22
C ALA A 124 8.72 -4.83 17.88
N GLY A 125 10.04 -4.66 17.71
CA GLY A 125 10.96 -5.76 17.35
C GLY A 125 10.94 -6.16 15.88
N GLU A 126 10.20 -5.45 15.03
CA GLU A 126 10.09 -5.71 13.60
C GLU A 126 10.59 -4.53 12.77
N ARG A 127 11.01 -4.84 11.54
CA ARG A 127 11.53 -3.88 10.59
C ARG A 127 10.50 -3.59 9.50
N VAL A 128 10.00 -2.36 9.48
CA VAL A 128 9.00 -1.90 8.50
C VAL A 128 9.69 -1.20 7.36
N ASN A 129 9.74 -1.83 6.19
CA ASN A 129 10.26 -1.22 4.96
C ASN A 129 9.27 -0.19 4.42
N SER A 130 9.69 1.06 4.30
CA SER A 130 8.84 2.18 3.94
C SER A 130 9.53 3.15 2.98
N VAL A 131 8.73 3.92 2.25
CA VAL A 131 9.19 5.01 1.40
C VAL A 131 8.83 6.34 2.05
N TRP A 132 9.80 7.24 2.08
CA TRP A 132 9.71 8.58 2.64
C TRP A 132 9.95 9.56 1.51
N THR A 133 8.90 10.27 1.13
CA THR A 133 8.92 11.13 -0.04
C THR A 133 8.27 12.48 0.23
N VAL A 134 8.93 13.56 -0.19
CA VAL A 134 8.41 14.91 -0.09
C VAL A 134 7.74 15.26 -1.41
N TYR A 135 6.47 15.65 -1.34
CA TYR A 135 5.72 16.19 -2.46
C TYR A 135 5.41 17.66 -2.25
N GLN A 136 5.38 18.41 -3.34
CA GLN A 136 5.08 19.84 -3.35
C GLN A 136 3.96 20.18 -4.34
N LYS A 137 3.03 21.04 -3.94
CA LYS A 137 1.99 21.63 -4.79
C LYS A 137 1.82 23.12 -4.48
N GLY A 138 2.38 23.96 -5.36
CA GLY A 138 2.53 25.39 -5.07
C GLY A 138 3.45 25.58 -3.87
N ASP A 139 2.99 26.33 -2.87
CA ASP A 139 3.75 26.57 -1.64
C ASP A 139 3.60 25.45 -0.59
N ARG A 140 2.66 24.51 -0.80
CA ARG A 140 2.42 23.42 0.15
C ARG A 140 3.40 22.29 -0.05
N LYS A 141 4.01 21.82 1.05
CA LYS A 141 4.82 20.61 1.09
C LYS A 141 4.22 19.59 2.06
N GLU A 142 4.27 18.33 1.64
CA GLU A 142 3.85 17.21 2.46
C GLU A 142 4.91 16.11 2.39
N LEU A 143 5.27 15.59 3.56
CA LEU A 143 6.01 14.34 3.66
C LEU A 143 5.00 13.19 3.64
N PHE A 144 5.16 12.28 2.70
CA PHE A 144 4.49 10.99 2.70
C PHE A 144 5.43 9.89 3.18
N VAL A 145 4.98 9.17 4.20
CA VAL A 145 5.56 7.91 4.63
C VAL A 145 4.60 6.82 4.23
N TYR A 146 5.00 5.89 3.37
CA TYR A 146 4.10 4.83 2.91
C TYR A 146 4.78 3.48 2.77
N TRP A 147 3.98 2.43 2.85
CA TRP A 147 4.37 1.06 2.53
C TRP A 147 3.13 0.28 2.09
N PHE A 148 3.37 -0.88 1.50
CA PHE A 148 2.33 -1.87 1.27
C PHE A 148 2.47 -2.97 2.32
N GLN A 149 1.35 -3.41 2.87
CA GLN A 149 1.27 -4.51 3.82
C GLN A 149 0.69 -5.73 3.11
N VAL A 150 1.45 -6.83 3.07
CA VAL A 150 1.06 -8.07 2.41
C VAL A 150 1.32 -9.22 3.38
N MET A 151 0.26 -9.91 3.83
CA MET A 151 0.34 -11.07 4.73
C MET A 151 1.32 -10.86 5.90
N GLY A 152 1.10 -9.81 6.69
CA GLY A 152 1.97 -9.48 7.83
C GLY A 152 3.33 -8.86 7.50
N LYS A 153 3.72 -8.73 6.22
CA LYS A 153 5.01 -8.14 5.81
C LYS A 153 4.86 -6.77 5.15
N SER A 154 5.79 -5.87 5.43
CA SER A 154 5.89 -4.57 4.75
C SER A 154 6.77 -4.66 3.50
N VAL A 155 6.28 -4.14 2.38
CA VAL A 155 7.05 -3.95 1.13
C VAL A 155 7.00 -2.49 0.69
N ASP A 156 8.08 -1.99 0.09
CA ASP A 156 8.31 -0.56 -0.16
C ASP A 156 8.33 -0.18 -1.64
N ASN A 157 7.93 -1.09 -2.52
CA ASN A 157 7.88 -0.85 -3.97
C ASN A 157 6.85 -1.75 -4.65
N GLU A 158 6.38 -1.29 -5.80
CA GLU A 158 5.29 -1.86 -6.59
C GLU A 158 5.67 -3.20 -7.21
N TYR A 159 6.95 -3.40 -7.58
CA TYR A 159 7.43 -4.67 -8.12
C TYR A 159 7.38 -5.77 -7.04
N SER A 160 7.88 -5.48 -5.84
CA SER A 160 7.81 -6.42 -4.71
C SER A 160 6.37 -6.69 -4.28
N LEU A 161 5.50 -5.68 -4.31
CA LEU A 161 4.06 -5.88 -4.12
C LEU A 161 3.52 -6.88 -5.15
N LYS A 162 3.76 -6.63 -6.44
CA LYS A 162 3.22 -7.48 -7.51
C LYS A 162 3.74 -8.91 -7.47
N ILE A 163 5.03 -9.08 -7.17
CA ILE A 163 5.64 -10.41 -6.98
C ILE A 163 4.99 -11.12 -5.78
N SER A 164 4.74 -10.41 -4.68
CA SER A 164 4.09 -10.98 -3.51
C SER A 164 2.65 -11.42 -3.82
N GLU A 165 1.88 -10.62 -4.56
CA GLU A 165 0.54 -11.00 -5.02
C GLU A 165 0.56 -12.27 -5.88
N ILE A 166 1.50 -12.39 -6.82
CA ILE A 166 1.63 -13.56 -7.70
C ILE A 166 1.98 -14.81 -6.90
N ILE A 167 2.97 -14.72 -6.02
CA ILE A 167 3.39 -15.84 -5.17
C ILE A 167 2.25 -16.26 -4.25
N ASN A 168 1.59 -15.30 -3.59
CA ASN A 168 0.53 -15.60 -2.64
C ASN A 168 -0.72 -16.16 -3.33
N SER A 169 -1.06 -15.70 -4.53
CA SER A 169 -2.12 -16.30 -5.35
C SER A 169 -1.80 -17.77 -5.64
N ALA A 170 -0.58 -18.06 -6.11
CA ALA A 170 -0.16 -19.42 -6.43
C ALA A 170 -0.10 -20.37 -5.21
N VAL A 171 0.39 -19.89 -4.06
CA VAL A 171 0.64 -20.72 -2.88
C VAL A 171 -0.56 -20.76 -1.92
N TYR A 172 -1.21 -19.62 -1.70
CA TYR A 172 -2.25 -19.44 -0.68
C TYR A 172 -3.63 -19.11 -1.27
N ARG A 173 -3.75 -18.97 -2.60
CA ARG A 173 -4.99 -18.56 -3.30
C ARG A 173 -5.54 -17.22 -2.82
N ARG A 174 -4.68 -16.32 -2.36
CA ARG A 174 -5.05 -14.96 -1.93
C ARG A 174 -3.97 -13.99 -2.37
N ARG A 175 -4.39 -12.78 -2.71
CA ARG A 175 -3.51 -11.71 -3.20
C ARG A 175 -3.86 -10.36 -2.58
N ASP A 176 -4.41 -10.42 -1.37
CA ASP A 176 -4.81 -9.23 -0.65
C ASP A 176 -3.61 -8.43 -0.15
N ALA A 177 -3.79 -7.12 -0.12
CA ALA A 177 -2.78 -6.17 0.32
C ALA A 177 -3.44 -4.89 0.84
N ALA A 178 -2.71 -4.18 1.69
CA ALA A 178 -3.10 -2.84 2.13
C ALA A 178 -2.03 -1.83 1.70
N PHE A 179 -2.47 -0.64 1.27
CA PHE A 179 -1.62 0.52 1.11
C PHE A 179 -1.79 1.43 2.33
N ILE A 180 -0.69 1.69 3.04
CA ILE A 180 -0.66 2.54 4.21
C ILE A 180 0.10 3.80 3.84
N ARG A 181 -0.48 4.97 4.08
CA ARG A 181 0.16 6.26 3.87
C ARG A 181 -0.09 7.18 5.06
N ILE A 182 0.99 7.74 5.58
CA ILE A 182 0.99 8.82 6.56
C ILE A 182 1.39 10.09 5.81
N SER A 183 0.58 11.13 5.96
CA SER A 183 0.77 12.45 5.35
C SER A 183 1.05 13.47 6.44
N VAL A 184 2.20 14.14 6.34
CA VAL A 184 2.65 15.13 7.31
C VAL A 184 2.89 16.46 6.57
N PRO A 185 1.98 17.44 6.69
CA PRO A 185 2.22 18.77 6.15
C PRO A 185 3.35 19.47 6.90
N PHE A 186 4.18 20.21 6.17
CA PHE A 186 5.25 21.02 6.74
C PHE A 186 5.58 22.21 5.84
N GLU A 187 6.13 23.26 6.44
CA GLU A 187 6.53 24.48 5.72
C GLU A 187 8.02 24.43 5.37
N ALA A 188 8.88 24.77 6.33
CA ALA A 188 10.33 24.84 6.13
C ALA A 188 11.10 23.66 6.74
N ASP A 189 10.66 23.14 7.89
CA ASP A 189 11.42 22.13 8.65
C ASP A 189 11.01 20.69 8.31
N GLU A 190 11.68 20.12 7.30
CA GLU A 190 11.53 18.70 6.91
C GLU A 190 11.92 17.76 8.06
N SER A 191 12.86 18.15 8.93
CA SER A 191 13.35 17.28 10.01
C SER A 191 12.28 17.02 11.07
N THR A 192 11.50 18.06 11.41
CA THR A 192 10.33 17.93 12.27
C THR A 192 9.23 17.09 11.62
N ALA A 193 9.00 17.25 10.31
CA ALA A 193 8.06 16.39 9.58
C ALA A 193 8.49 14.91 9.64
N ILE A 194 9.79 14.64 9.48
CA ILE A 194 10.36 13.29 9.55
C ILE A 194 10.14 12.68 10.93
N ARG A 195 10.54 13.39 11.99
CA ARG A 195 10.36 12.94 13.38
C ARG A 195 8.88 12.63 13.66
N LYS A 196 7.98 13.52 13.25
CA LYS A 196 6.53 13.37 13.42
C LYS A 196 5.99 12.12 12.71
N GLY A 197 6.39 11.93 11.45
CA GLY A 197 6.02 10.74 10.67
C GLY A 197 6.50 9.45 11.33
N GLU A 198 7.71 9.45 11.91
CA GLU A 198 8.27 8.28 12.58
C GLU A 198 7.52 7.94 13.87
N LEU A 199 7.24 8.95 14.70
CA LEU A 199 6.46 8.78 15.94
C LEU A 199 5.07 8.20 15.64
N PHE A 200 4.36 8.77 14.68
CA PHE A 200 3.04 8.29 14.31
C PHE A 200 3.09 6.88 13.68
N ALA A 201 4.10 6.59 12.84
CA ALA A 201 4.29 5.26 12.27
C ALA A 201 4.52 4.19 13.35
N LYS A 202 5.28 4.53 14.39
CA LYS A 202 5.53 3.64 15.53
C LYS A 202 4.27 3.36 16.36
N ASP A 203 3.39 4.36 16.52
CA ASP A 203 2.11 4.19 17.24
C ASP A 203 1.07 3.41 16.42
N VAL A 204 1.01 3.62 15.10
CA VAL A 204 0.00 2.99 14.23
C VAL A 204 0.33 1.55 13.86
N TYR A 205 1.62 1.22 13.63
CA TYR A 205 2.01 -0.07 13.07
C TYR A 205 1.57 -1.29 13.90
N PRO A 206 1.75 -1.31 15.25
CA PRO A 206 1.27 -2.43 16.07
C PRO A 206 -0.24 -2.64 15.97
N LEU A 207 -1.01 -1.57 15.77
CA LEU A 207 -2.46 -1.65 15.66
C LEU A 207 -2.90 -2.24 14.33
N LEU A 208 -2.19 -1.96 13.23
CA LEU A 208 -2.52 -2.51 11.91
C LEU A 208 -2.64 -4.03 11.91
N LYS A 209 -1.84 -4.73 12.72
CA LYS A 209 -1.89 -6.20 12.86
C LYS A 209 -3.23 -6.74 13.37
N ASN A 210 -4.01 -5.92 14.07
CA ASN A 210 -5.33 -6.30 14.57
C ASN A 210 -6.43 -6.07 13.53
N TYR A 211 -6.18 -5.28 12.48
CA TYR A 211 -7.17 -4.91 11.46
C TYR A 211 -6.87 -5.54 10.09
N LEU A 212 -5.61 -5.79 9.78
CA LEU A 212 -5.18 -6.41 8.54
C LEU A 212 -4.88 -7.90 8.76
N PRO A 213 -5.23 -8.77 7.82
CA PRO A 213 -4.93 -10.19 7.94
C PRO A 213 -3.45 -10.47 7.69
N SER A 214 -2.93 -11.49 8.36
CA SER A 214 -1.60 -12.06 8.10
C SER A 214 -1.65 -13.33 7.25
#